data_AF-A0A843EUW3-F1
#
_entry.id   AF-A0A843EUW3-F1
#
_cell.length_a   1.000
_cell.length_b   1.000
_cell.length_c   1.000
_cell.angle_alpha   90.00
_cell.angle_beta   90.00
_cell.angle_gamma   90.00
#
_symmetry.space_group_name_H-M   'P 1'
#
loop_
_entity.id
_entity.type
_entity.pdbx_description
1 polymer ?
#
loop_
_entity_poly.entity_id
_entity_poly.type
_entity_poly.pdbx_seq_one_letter_code
_entity_poly.pdbx_strand_id
1 'polypeptide(L)' 'VGKDSGRFLAVGDIVRARVVSIDLNEKNPQDSKIGLTMRQPGLGKLQWIEEDAKKHKESEGDE' A
#
# COMPACT_ATOMS: atom_id res chain seq x y z
N VAL A 1 -4.86 7.18 2.26
CA VAL A 1 -6.19 6.54 2.28
C VAL A 1 -7.04 7.40 3.17
N GLY A 2 -7.75 8.35 2.57
CA GLY A 2 -8.36 9.45 3.31
C GLY A 2 -9.52 10.03 2.51
N LYS A 3 -10.38 10.78 3.20
CA LYS A 3 -11.59 11.39 2.64
C LYS A 3 -11.35 12.17 1.33
N ASP A 4 -10.17 12.75 1.17
CA ASP A 4 -9.86 13.65 0.05
C ASP A 4 -9.56 12.93 -1.26
N SER A 5 -9.09 11.68 -1.23
CA SER A 5 -8.79 10.92 -2.47
C SER A 5 -9.88 9.93 -2.88
N GLY A 6 -10.95 9.79 -2.08
CA GLY A 6 -12.01 8.79 -2.30
C GLY A 6 -11.56 7.33 -2.22
N ARG A 7 -10.26 7.08 -1.96
CA ARG A 7 -9.67 5.74 -1.88
C ARG A 7 -10.07 5.07 -0.57
N PHE A 8 -10.86 3.99 -0.67
CA PHE A 8 -11.35 3.20 0.45
C PHE A 8 -10.69 1.82 0.52
N LEU A 9 -10.42 1.34 1.74
CA LEU A 9 -9.83 0.03 2.00
C LEU A 9 -10.77 -0.79 2.89
N ALA A 10 -11.06 -2.03 2.49
CA ALA A 10 -11.92 -2.95 3.23
C ALA A 10 -11.20 -4.28 3.55
N VAL A 11 -11.77 -5.03 4.48
CA VAL A 11 -11.34 -6.42 4.75
C VAL A 11 -11.53 -7.26 3.48
N GLY A 12 -10.48 -7.99 3.09
CA GLY A 12 -10.44 -8.78 1.86
C GLY A 12 -9.73 -8.10 0.69
N ASP A 13 -9.41 -6.80 0.80
CA ASP A 13 -8.64 -6.10 -0.23
C ASP A 13 -7.18 -6.58 -0.27
N ILE A 14 -6.70 -6.87 -1.48
CA ILE A 14 -5.30 -7.22 -1.72
C ILE A 14 -4.48 -5.93 -1.90
N VAL A 15 -3.44 -5.78 -1.09
CA VAL A 15 -2.59 -4.59 -1.06
C VAL A 15 -1.12 -4.94 -1.22
N ARG A 16 -0.36 -3.99 -1.76
CA ARG A 16 1.11 -3.97 -1.70
C ARG A 16 1.53 -2.96 -0.65
N ALA A 17 2.24 -3.42 0.38
CA ALA A 17 2.75 -2.60 1.46
C ALA A 17 4.26 -2.81 1.64
N ARG A 18 4.91 -1.88 2.35
CA ARG A 18 6.31 -2.01 2.75
C ARG A 18 6.40 -2.20 4.26
N VAL A 19 7.24 -3.14 4.70
CA VAL A 19 7.57 -3.34 6.11
C VAL A 19 8.47 -2.19 6.56
N VAL A 20 8.09 -1.50 7.64
CA VAL A 20 8.85 -0.37 8.21
C VAL A 20 9.40 -0.65 9.59
N SER A 21 8.79 -1.57 10.33
CA SER A 21 9.29 -2.03 11.62
C SER A 21 8.96 -3.49 11.81
N ILE A 22 9.84 -4.18 12.52
CA ILE A 22 9.71 -5.58 12.88
C ILE A 22 10.10 -5.69 14.36
N ASP A 23 9.18 -6.21 15.16
CA ASP A 23 9.39 -6.54 16.56
C ASP A 23 9.02 -8.02 16.73
N LEU A 24 10.03 -8.88 16.86
CA LEU A 24 9.85 -10.33 16.93
C LEU A 24 9.99 -10.79 18.37
N ASN A 25 8.95 -11.46 18.86
CA ASN A 25 8.99 -12.11 20.16
C ASN A 25 9.41 -13.58 19.97
N GLU A 26 10.61 -13.92 20.45
CA GLU A 26 11.20 -15.25 20.31
C GLU A 26 10.46 -16.34 21.10
N LYS A 27 9.76 -15.98 22.19
CA LYS A 27 9.04 -16.94 23.02
C LYS A 27 7.63 -17.21 22.50
N ASN A 28 6.95 -16.16 22.07
CA ASN A 28 5.59 -16.21 21.55
C ASN A 28 5.51 -15.52 20.19
N PRO A 29 5.58 -16.26 19.07
CA PRO A 29 5.55 -15.67 17.74
C PRO A 29 4.29 -14.83 17.47
N GLN A 30 3.17 -15.16 18.10
CA GLN A 30 1.88 -14.45 17.94
C GLN A 30 1.91 -13.02 18.51
N ASP A 31 2.77 -12.75 19.49
CA ASP A 31 2.92 -11.43 20.10
C ASP A 31 3.84 -10.51 19.27
N SER A 32 4.42 -11.02 18.19
CA SER A 32 5.27 -10.26 17.28
C SER A 32 4.48 -9.20 16.53
N LYS A 33 5.06 -8.03 16.33
CA LYS A 33 4.43 -6.89 15.66
C LYS A 33 5.23 -6.52 14.41
N ILE A 34 4.51 -6.39 13.30
CA ILE A 34 5.08 -5.93 12.03
C ILE A 34 4.38 -4.63 11.64
N GLY A 35 5.13 -3.54 11.60
CA GLY A 35 4.64 -2.25 11.11
C GLY A 35 4.69 -2.23 9.59
N LEU A 36 3.57 -1.87 8.97
CA LEU A 36 3.41 -1.75 7.51
C LEU A 36 3.09 -0.31 7.11
N THR A 37 3.54 0.10 5.92
CA THR A 37 3.17 1.39 5.31
C THR A 37 2.70 1.23 3.86
N MET A 38 1.80 2.11 3.44
CA MET A 38 1.32 2.27 2.06
C MET A 38 1.36 3.73 1.60
N ARG A 39 2.08 4.62 2.29
CA ARG A 39 2.11 6.07 1.98
C ARG A 39 3.17 6.47 0.93
N GLN A 40 3.87 5.49 0.35
CA GLN A 40 4.94 5.71 -0.62
C GLN A 40 4.45 5.42 -2.04
N PRO A 41 5.05 6.01 -3.09
CA PRO A 41 4.71 5.71 -4.48
C PRO A 41 4.82 4.23 -4.80
N GLY A 42 3.89 3.70 -5.60
CA GLY A 42 3.85 2.29 -6.01
C GLY A 42 3.38 1.30 -4.92
N LEU A 43 2.88 1.81 -3.78
CA LEU A 43 2.24 1.03 -2.71
C LEU A 43 0.76 1.38 -2.61
N GLY A 44 -0.02 0.49 -2.00
CA GLY A 44 -1.46 0.62 -1.85
C GLY A 44 -2.22 -0.58 -2.41
N LYS A 45 -3.53 -0.40 -2.61
CA LYS A 45 -4.37 -1.40 -3.27
C LYS A 45 -3.87 -1.64 -4.69
N LEU A 46 -3.88 -2.90 -5.15
CA LEU A 46 -3.38 -3.25 -6.48
C LEU A 46 -4.05 -2.42 -7.60
N GLN A 47 -5.36 -2.21 -7.48
CA GLN A 47 -6.15 -1.38 -8.40
C GLN A 47 -5.61 0.05 -8.50
N TRP A 48 -5.23 0.66 -7.37
CA TRP A 48 -4.69 2.02 -7.37
C TRP A 48 -3.31 2.10 -8.01
N ILE A 49 -2.49 1.08 -7.80
CA ILE A 49 -1.14 1.04 -8.40
C ILE A 49 -1.26 0.94 -9.92
N GLU A 50 -2.20 0.14 -10.42
CA GLU A 50 -2.47 0.03 -11.85
C GLU A 50 -3.06 1.32 -12.44
N GLU A 51 -4.02 1.94 -11.76
CA GLU A 51 -4.58 3.24 -12.15
C GLU A 51 -3.52 4.35 -12.18
N ASP A 52 -2.69 4.43 -11.14
CA ASP A 52 -1.62 5.42 -11.03
C ASP A 52 -0.56 5.20 -12.13
N ALA A 53 -0.22 3.94 -12.43
CA ALA A 53 0.70 3.60 -13.51
C ALA A 53 0.13 3.91 -14.92
N LYS A 54 -1.19 3.73 -15.12
CA LYS A 54 -1.85 4.11 -16.38
C LYS A 54 -1.87 5.62 -16.56
N LYS A 55 -2.25 6.38 -15.53
CA LYS A 55 -2.24 7.84 -15.57
C LYS A 55 -0.86 8.41 -15.89
N HIS A 56 0.18 7.83 -15.29
CA HIS A 56 1.56 8.27 -15.55
C HIS A 56 2.00 8.01 -16.99
N LYS A 57 1.54 6.91 -17.60
CA LYS A 57 1.81 6.58 -19.01
C LYS A 57 1.05 7.46 -19.99
N GLU A 58 -0.20 7.80 -19.71
CA GLU A 58 -0.98 8.72 -20.55
C GLU A 58 -0.39 10.13 -20.52
N SER A 59 0.10 10.60 -19.36
CA SER A 59 0.75 11.91 -19.26
C SER A 59 2.13 12.00 -19.94
N GLU A 60 2.81 10.87 -20.17
CA GLU A 60 4.10 10.82 -20.88
C GLU A 60 3.94 10.67 -22.41
N GLY A 61 2.72 10.47 -22.92
CA GLY A 61 2.44 10.30 -24.36
C GLY A 61 1.95 11.55 -25.08
N ASP A 62 1.73 12.65 -24.36
CA ASP A 62 1.31 13.96 -24.88
C ASP A 62 2.46 15.00 -24.92
N GLU A 63 3.71 14.58 -24.66
CA GLU A 63 4.95 15.34 -24.93
C GLU A 63 5.73 14.75 -26.11
#